data_AF-A0AAP9IZ67-F1
#
_entry.id   AF-A0AAP9IZ67-F1
#
_cell.length_a   1.000
_cell.length_b   1.000
_cell.length_c   1.000
_cell.angle_alpha   90.00
_cell.angle_beta   90.00
_cell.angle_gamma   90.00
#
_symmetry.space_group_name_H-M   'P 1'
#
loop_
_entity.id
_entity.type
_entity.pdbx_description
1 polymer ?
#
loop_
_entity_poly.entity_id
_entity_poly.type
_entity_poly.pdbx_seq_one_letter_code
_entity_poly.pdbx_strand_id
1 'polypeptide(L)'
;MLQRFRKLSFMVIHKRVLMILGLVLLTSILFPIVANADGGLKISSLSEVEEKAKEGSDTIVNIGKYILGAVLIVTLVYVIYAVSSNQPHAKEMAFGWIIAVIIIMVAFLIV
;
A
#
# COMPACT_ATOMS: atom_id res chain seq x y z
N MET A 1 -46.94 14.38 45.58
CA MET A 1 -45.70 13.57 45.66
C MET A 1 -45.67 12.36 44.70
N LEU A 2 -46.79 11.69 44.42
CA LEU A 2 -46.85 10.47 43.59
C LEU A 2 -46.45 10.63 42.10
N GLN A 3 -46.60 11.82 41.51
CA GLN A 3 -46.25 12.03 40.09
C GLN A 3 -44.74 12.07 39.82
N ARG A 4 -43.92 12.43 40.83
CA ARG A 4 -42.46 12.60 40.68
C ARG A 4 -41.72 11.25 40.63
N PHE A 5 -42.20 10.24 41.36
CA PHE A 5 -41.64 8.88 41.36
C PHE A 5 -41.91 8.14 40.05
N ARG A 6 -43.09 8.35 39.44
CA ARG A 6 -43.43 7.75 38.13
C ARG A 6 -42.54 8.27 37.00
N LYS A 7 -42.18 9.57 37.01
CA LYS A 7 -41.21 10.15 36.06
C LYS A 7 -39.79 9.58 36.23
N LEU A 8 -39.35 9.35 37.47
CA LEU A 8 -38.02 8.75 37.74
C LEU A 8 -37.92 7.32 37.20
N SER A 9 -38.93 6.50 37.45
CA SER A 9 -39.03 5.13 36.94
C SER A 9 -38.98 5.10 35.39
N PHE A 10 -39.76 5.98 34.74
CA PHE A 10 -39.81 6.03 33.28
C PHE A 10 -38.48 6.48 32.65
N MET A 11 -37.78 7.43 33.28
CA MET A 11 -36.49 7.93 32.81
C MET A 11 -35.39 6.86 32.92
N VAL A 12 -35.39 6.06 33.99
CA VAL A 12 -34.45 4.94 34.17
C VAL A 12 -34.74 3.82 33.17
N ILE A 13 -36.01 3.48 32.94
CA ILE A 13 -36.41 2.47 31.97
C ILE A 13 -36.04 2.91 30.55
N HIS A 14 -36.35 4.15 30.16
CA HIS A 14 -36.02 4.68 28.84
C HIS A 14 -34.51 4.70 28.58
N LYS A 15 -33.71 5.09 29.58
CA LYS A 15 -32.24 5.06 29.48
C LYS A 15 -31.70 3.64 29.31
N ARG A 16 -32.27 2.65 30.00
CA ARG A 16 -31.87 1.24 29.85
C ARG A 16 -32.27 0.67 28.50
N VAL A 17 -33.46 1.01 27.98
CA VAL A 17 -33.92 0.58 26.65
C VAL A 17 -33.04 1.19 25.56
N LEU A 18 -32.72 2.49 25.64
CA LEU A 18 -31.81 3.16 24.69
C LEU A 18 -30.41 2.53 24.69
N MET A 19 -29.90 2.16 25.86
CA MET A 19 -28.59 1.52 26.00
C MET A 19 -28.56 0.13 25.36
N ILE A 20 -29.60 -0.69 25.58
CA ILE A 20 -29.70 -2.02 24.97
C ILE A 20 -29.86 -1.90 23.46
N LEU A 21 -30.71 -0.98 22.99
CA LEU A 21 -30.91 -0.74 21.56
C LEU A 21 -29.62 -0.25 20.88
N GLY A 22 -28.87 0.63 21.56
CA GLY A 22 -27.56 1.09 21.11
C GLY A 22 -26.53 -0.04 21.03
N LEU A 23 -26.51 -0.95 22.00
CA LEU A 23 -25.63 -2.12 21.98
C LEU A 23 -25.96 -3.05 20.80
N VAL A 24 -27.24 -3.31 20.53
CA VAL A 24 -27.70 -4.14 19.41
C VAL A 24 -27.29 -3.52 18.07
N LEU A 25 -27.49 -2.21 17.90
CA LEU A 25 -27.05 -1.49 16.70
C LEU A 25 -25.53 -1.55 16.53
N LEU A 26 -24.77 -1.37 17.62
CA LEU A 26 -23.32 -1.47 17.59
C LEU A 26 -22.86 -2.87 17.15
N THR A 27 -23.47 -3.93 17.69
CA THR A 27 -23.17 -5.30 17.27
C THR A 27 -23.58 -5.58 15.83
N SER A 28 -24.67 -4.99 15.32
CA SER A 28 -25.10 -5.18 13.92
C SER A 28 -24.13 -4.57 12.90
N ILE A 29 -23.38 -3.53 13.29
CA ILE A 29 -22.33 -2.92 12.46
C ILE A 29 -21.01 -3.70 12.57
N LEU A 30 -20.70 -4.21 13.77
CA LEU A 30 -19.49 -4.99 14.01
C LEU A 30 -19.57 -6.43 13.45
N PHE A 31 -20.77 -7.02 13.39
CA PHE A 31 -20.97 -8.38 12.88
C PHE A 31 -20.51 -8.58 11.43
N PRO A 32 -20.84 -7.72 10.45
CA PRO A 32 -20.31 -7.87 9.09
C PRO A 32 -18.80 -7.66 9.03
N ILE A 33 -18.20 -6.85 9.90
CA ILE A 33 -16.74 -6.65 9.93
C ILE A 33 -16.03 -7.94 10.36
N VAL A 34 -16.55 -8.63 11.37
CA VAL A 34 -16.00 -9.91 11.84
C VAL A 34 -16.36 -11.07 10.91
N ALA A 35 -17.58 -11.11 10.38
CA ALA A 35 -17.99 -12.14 9.42
C ALA A 35 -17.26 -12.03 8.07
N ASN A 36 -16.86 -10.83 7.66
CA ASN A 36 -15.98 -10.64 6.50
C ASN A 36 -14.49 -10.90 6.83
N ALA A 37 -14.11 -10.91 8.12
CA ALA A 37 -12.77 -11.29 8.58
C ALA A 37 -12.58 -12.81 8.69
N ASP A 38 -13.66 -13.59 8.71
CA ASP A 38 -13.67 -15.05 8.49
C ASP A 38 -13.48 -15.46 7.01
N GLY A 39 -13.09 -14.50 6.17
CA GLY A 39 -12.29 -14.78 4.98
C GLY A 39 -10.86 -15.13 5.37
N GLY A 40 -10.65 -16.17 6.19
CA GLY A 40 -9.32 -16.78 6.30
C GLY A 40 -8.78 -17.00 4.89
N LEU A 41 -7.48 -16.79 4.66
CA LEU A 41 -6.85 -17.01 3.34
C LEU A 41 -7.31 -18.39 2.82
N LYS A 42 -8.36 -18.40 2.00
CA LYS A 42 -8.88 -19.61 1.36
C LYS A 42 -7.94 -19.83 0.21
N ILE A 43 -6.75 -20.34 0.51
CA ILE A 43 -5.84 -20.92 -0.48
C ILE A 43 -6.62 -22.09 -1.06
N SER A 44 -7.34 -21.83 -2.15
CA SER A 44 -8.24 -22.82 -2.75
C SER A 44 -7.45 -23.83 -3.59
N SER A 45 -6.22 -23.47 -3.96
CA SER A 45 -5.20 -24.34 -4.56
C SER A 45 -3.81 -23.70 -4.48
N LEU A 46 -2.74 -24.51 -4.56
CA LEU A 46 -1.35 -24.02 -4.68
C LEU A 46 -1.15 -23.10 -5.90
N SER A 47 -1.96 -23.28 -6.95
CA SER A 47 -1.92 -22.46 -8.16
C SER A 47 -2.36 -21.01 -7.93
N GLU A 48 -3.33 -20.78 -7.04
CA GLU A 48 -3.78 -19.42 -6.69
C GLU A 48 -2.69 -18.68 -5.89
N VAL A 49 -1.96 -19.40 -5.03
CA VAL A 49 -0.79 -18.85 -4.31
C VAL A 49 0.35 -18.57 -5.27
N GLU A 50 0.62 -19.45 -6.24
CA GLU A 50 1.62 -19.23 -7.27
C GLU A 50 1.28 -18.02 -8.15
N GLU A 51 0.02 -17.87 -8.55
CA GLU A 51 -0.47 -16.74 -9.33
C GLU A 51 -0.33 -15.42 -8.55
N LYS A 52 -0.70 -15.41 -7.26
CA LYS A 52 -0.54 -14.23 -6.40
C LYS A 52 0.93 -13.91 -6.12
N ALA A 53 1.78 -14.92 -5.98
CA ALA A 53 3.22 -14.73 -5.84
C ALA A 53 3.84 -14.15 -7.12
N LYS A 54 3.38 -14.60 -8.30
CA LYS A 54 3.79 -14.06 -9.59
C LYS A 54 3.32 -12.62 -9.78
N GLU A 55 2.07 -12.32 -9.49
CA GLU A 55 1.52 -10.96 -9.51
C GLU A 55 2.31 -10.01 -8.58
N GLY A 56 2.65 -10.48 -7.38
CA GLY A 56 3.49 -9.74 -6.44
C GLY A 56 4.92 -9.53 -6.95
N SER A 57 5.54 -10.56 -7.53
CA SER A 57 6.87 -10.48 -8.15
C SER A 57 6.89 -9.47 -9.30
N ASP A 58 5.93 -9.55 -10.22
CA ASP A 58 5.82 -8.65 -11.37
C ASP A 58 5.61 -7.20 -10.92
N THR A 59 4.85 -7.00 -9.85
CA THR A 59 4.65 -5.68 -9.23
C THR A 59 5.96 -5.12 -8.67
N ILE A 60 6.73 -5.93 -7.93
CA ILE A 60 8.03 -5.53 -7.37
C ILE A 60 9.03 -5.20 -8.48
N VAL A 61 9.08 -6.03 -9.53
CA VAL A 61 9.94 -5.79 -10.70
C VAL A 61 9.58 -4.47 -11.38
N ASN A 62 8.29 -4.18 -11.57
CA ASN A 62 7.85 -2.92 -12.17
C ASN A 62 8.25 -1.71 -11.31
N ILE A 63 8.05 -1.77 -10.00
CA ILE A 63 8.49 -0.71 -9.08
C ILE A 63 10.01 -0.53 -9.16
N GLY A 64 10.77 -1.63 -9.19
CA GLY A 64 12.22 -1.61 -9.36
C GLY A 64 12.66 -0.91 -10.66
N LYS A 65 11.99 -1.18 -11.78
CA LYS A 65 12.23 -0.52 -13.08
C LYS A 65 12.05 1.00 -12.96
N TYR A 66 10.98 1.46 -12.28
CA TYR A 66 10.75 2.90 -12.07
C TYR A 66 11.81 3.56 -11.19
N ILE A 67 12.19 2.93 -10.09
CA ILE A 67 13.22 3.47 -9.18
C ILE A 67 14.56 3.59 -9.91
N LEU A 68 14.97 2.56 -10.65
CA LEU A 68 16.21 2.58 -11.43
C LEU A 68 16.16 3.67 -12.52
N GLY A 69 15.03 3.85 -13.18
CA GLY A 69 14.83 4.94 -14.13
C GLY A 69 15.00 6.32 -13.49
N ALA A 70 14.42 6.54 -12.31
CA ALA A 70 14.56 7.81 -11.59
C ALA A 70 16.02 8.10 -11.21
N VAL A 71 16.76 7.08 -10.73
CA VAL A 71 18.19 7.22 -10.39
C VAL A 71 19.02 7.57 -11.63
N LEU A 72 18.75 6.95 -12.79
CA LEU A 72 19.44 7.26 -14.04
C LEU A 72 19.22 8.70 -14.49
N ILE A 73 17.99 9.23 -14.36
CA ILE A 73 17.66 10.61 -14.71
C ILE A 73 18.42 11.60 -13.82
N VAL A 74 18.40 11.39 -12.49
CA VAL A 74 19.13 12.26 -11.55
C VAL A 74 20.63 12.23 -11.83
N THR A 75 21.17 11.05 -12.09
CA THR A 75 22.60 10.87 -12.42
C THR A 75 22.94 11.56 -13.75
N LEU A 76 22.03 11.53 -14.73
CA LEU A 76 22.24 12.20 -16.01
C LEU A 76 22.39 13.72 -15.86
N VAL A 77 21.60 14.35 -14.98
CA VAL A 77 21.74 15.79 -14.70
C VAL A 77 23.16 16.12 -14.22
N TYR A 78 23.72 15.29 -13.35
CA TYR A 78 25.10 15.44 -12.89
C TYR A 78 26.12 15.25 -14.01
N VAL A 79 25.94 14.22 -14.85
CA VAL A 79 26.82 13.96 -16.00
C VAL A 79 26.81 15.15 -16.98
N ILE A 80 25.64 15.72 -17.27
CA ILE A 80 25.50 16.91 -18.11
C ILE A 80 26.21 18.11 -17.47
N TYR A 81 26.04 18.32 -16.15
CA TYR A 81 26.75 19.37 -15.43
C TYR A 81 28.27 19.20 -15.54
N ALA A 82 28.79 17.99 -15.29
CA ALA A 82 30.22 17.73 -15.35
C ALA A 82 30.80 17.95 -16.75
N VAL A 83 30.07 17.54 -17.80
CA VAL A 83 30.44 17.77 -19.21
C VAL A 83 30.40 19.25 -19.58
N SER A 84 29.33 19.96 -19.22
CA SER A 84 29.17 21.39 -19.55
C SER A 84 30.12 22.31 -18.78
N SER A 85 30.53 21.91 -17.57
CA SER A 85 31.50 22.66 -16.75
C SER A 85 32.95 22.23 -16.96
N ASN A 86 33.23 21.36 -17.95
CA ASN A 86 34.57 20.85 -18.29
C ASN A 86 35.33 20.27 -17.07
N GLN A 87 34.62 19.54 -16.20
CA GLN A 87 35.27 18.89 -15.06
C GLN A 87 36.29 17.85 -15.52
N PRO A 88 37.38 17.64 -14.76
CA PRO A 88 38.30 16.54 -15.02
C PRO A 88 37.52 15.22 -15.05
N HIS A 89 37.83 14.36 -16.02
CA HIS A 89 37.14 13.08 -16.29
C HIS A 89 35.68 13.17 -16.76
N ALA A 90 35.16 14.33 -17.17
CA ALA A 90 33.77 14.45 -17.64
C ALA A 90 33.43 13.53 -18.82
N LYS A 91 34.38 13.33 -19.75
CA LYS A 91 34.20 12.41 -20.89
C LYS A 91 34.07 10.96 -20.45
N GLU A 92 34.86 10.55 -19.45
CA GLU A 92 34.82 9.20 -18.88
C GLU A 92 33.53 8.97 -18.11
N MET A 93 33.06 9.98 -17.36
CA MET A 93 31.76 9.94 -16.66
C MET A 93 30.59 9.81 -17.65
N ALA A 94 30.62 10.54 -18.77
CA ALA A 94 29.61 10.42 -19.82
C ALA A 94 29.64 9.03 -20.47
N PHE A 95 30.82 8.50 -20.76
CA PHE A 95 30.98 7.17 -21.34
C PHE A 95 30.49 6.08 -20.37
N GLY A 96 30.83 6.20 -19.09
CA GLY A 96 30.37 5.31 -18.03
C GLY A 96 28.85 5.34 -17.86
N TRP A 97 28.22 6.51 -17.95
CA TRP A 97 26.76 6.63 -17.89
C TRP A 97 26.07 5.93 -19.08
N ILE A 98 26.61 6.09 -20.30
CA ILE A 98 26.08 5.40 -21.50
C ILE A 98 26.17 3.87 -21.32
N ILE A 99 27.30 3.36 -20.84
CA ILE A 99 27.48 1.92 -20.59
C ILE A 99 26.48 1.44 -19.53
N ALA A 100 26.29 2.19 -18.45
CA ALA A 100 25.34 1.84 -17.39
C ALA A 100 23.90 1.72 -17.93
N VAL A 101 23.48 2.66 -18.80
CA VAL A 101 22.16 2.61 -19.46
C VAL A 101 22.02 1.36 -20.31
N ILE A 102 23.05 1.00 -21.10
CA ILE A 102 23.02 -0.21 -21.95
C ILE A 102 22.87 -1.48 -21.10
N ILE A 103 23.64 -1.60 -20.02
CA ILE A 103 23.57 -2.77 -19.12
C ILE A 103 22.18 -2.91 -18.52
N ILE A 104 21.59 -1.79 -18.05
CA ILE A 104 20.25 -1.79 -17.46
C ILE A 104 19.18 -2.15 -18.50
N MET A 105 19.30 -1.65 -19.73
CA MET A 105 18.41 -2.03 -20.83
C MET A 105 18.45 -3.53 -21.12
N VAL A 106 19.65 -4.13 -21.18
CA VAL A 106 19.80 -5.58 -21.39
C VAL A 106 19.22 -6.36 -20.21
N ALA A 107 19.47 -5.92 -18.97
CA ALA A 107 18.94 -6.57 -17.79
C ALA A 107 17.41 -6.60 -17.76
N PHE A 108 16.74 -5.53 -18.20
CA PHE A 108 15.27 -5.47 -18.29
C PHE A 108 14.66 -6.26 -19.45
N LEU A 109 15.46 -6.67 -20.45
CA LEU A 109 14.99 -7.53 -21.53
C LEU A 109 15.01 -9.02 -21.16
N ILE A 110 15.84 -9.40 -20.19
CA ILE A 110 15.98 -10.78 -19.72
C ILE A 110 14.91 -11.13 -18.67
N VAL A 111 14.45 -10.12 -17.90
CA VAL A 111 13.43 -10.23 -16.84
C VAL A 111 12.07 -9.76 -17.33
#